data_AF-A0A1E1FCQ5-F1
#
_entry.id   AF-A0A1E1FCQ5-F1
#
_cell.length_a   1.000
_cell.length_b   1.000
_cell.length_c   1.000
_cell.angle_alpha   90.00
_cell.angle_beta   90.00
_cell.angle_gamma   90.00
#
_symmetry.space_group_name_H-M   'P 1'
#
loop_
_entity.id
_entity.type
_entity.pdbx_description
1 polymer ?
#
loop_
_entity_poly.entity_id
_entity_poly.type
_entity_poly.pdbx_seq_one_letter_code
_entity_poly.pdbx_strand_id
1 'polypeptide(L)' 'RLLTGRVDPSVPRSKRLLTDDRSNVFVYMTGHGGNEFLKFQDNEEISAFDIADAFEQMWQKKRYNELF' A
#
# COMPACT_ATOMS: atom_id res chain seq x y z
N ARG A 1 -6.46 -6.35 1.55
CA ARG A 1 -5.21 -5.56 1.33
C ARG A 1 -5.49 -4.41 0.37
N LEU A 2 -5.39 -3.16 0.85
CA LEU A 2 -5.78 -1.93 0.13
C LEU A 2 -4.94 -1.70 -1.15
N LEU A 3 -3.62 -1.66 -1.01
CA LEU A 3 -2.68 -1.37 -2.10
C LEU A 3 -2.84 -2.34 -3.29
N THR A 4 -3.05 -3.62 -3.00
CA THR A 4 -3.20 -4.67 -4.02
C THR A 4 -4.63 -4.86 -4.53
N GLY A 5 -5.58 -4.02 -4.07
CA GLY A 5 -6.98 -4.04 -4.48
C GLY A 5 -7.80 -5.23 -3.98
N ARG A 6 -7.26 -6.05 -3.07
CA ARG A 6 -7.97 -7.19 -2.47
C ARG A 6 -8.83 -6.69 -1.31
N VAL A 7 -9.90 -5.97 -1.62
CA VAL A 7 -10.89 -5.46 -0.66
C VAL A 7 -12.27 -5.99 -1.05
N ASP A 8 -13.11 -6.26 -0.05
CA ASP A 8 -14.45 -6.81 -0.29
C ASP A 8 -15.33 -5.83 -1.09
N PRO A 9 -16.18 -6.29 -2.03
CA PRO A 9 -17.08 -5.43 -2.80
C PRO A 9 -18.13 -4.66 -1.98
N SER A 10 -18.31 -4.96 -0.69
CA SER A 10 -19.14 -4.19 0.25
C SER A 10 -18.42 -3.00 0.90
N VAL A 11 -17.08 -2.96 0.87
CA VAL A 11 -16.30 -1.87 1.51
C VAL A 11 -16.67 -0.53 0.87
N PRO A 12 -16.98 0.55 1.62
CA PRO A 12 -17.35 1.84 1.02
C PRO A 12 -16.31 2.37 0.03
N ARG A 13 -16.77 3.03 -1.05
CA ARG A 13 -15.89 3.58 -2.11
C ARG A 13 -14.78 4.48 -1.55
N SER A 14 -15.08 5.27 -0.53
CA SER A 14 -14.13 6.16 0.16
C SER A 14 -13.00 5.45 0.90
N LYS A 15 -13.12 4.13 1.13
CA LYS A 15 -12.11 3.30 1.77
C LYS A 15 -11.40 2.36 0.78
N ARG A 16 -11.51 2.60 -0.52
CA ARG A 16 -10.85 1.83 -1.57
C ARG A 16 -9.83 2.69 -2.32
N LEU A 17 -8.74 2.05 -2.74
CA LEU A 17 -7.76 2.65 -3.64
C LEU A 17 -8.15 2.28 -5.08
N LEU A 18 -8.79 3.21 -5.79
CA LEU A 18 -9.35 3.00 -7.14
C LEU A 18 -8.42 3.53 -8.23
N THR A 19 -7.15 3.17 -8.15
CA THR A 19 -6.09 3.60 -9.06
C THR A 19 -5.91 2.63 -10.22
N ASP A 20 -5.40 3.15 -11.33
CA ASP A 20 -5.12 2.44 -12.58
C ASP A 20 -3.77 2.88 -13.17
N ASP A 21 -3.48 2.47 -14.40
CA ASP A 21 -2.22 2.72 -15.12
C ASP A 21 -2.00 4.18 -15.52
N ARG A 22 -2.97 5.07 -15.24
CA ARG A 22 -2.88 6.52 -15.48
C ARG A 22 -2.84 7.31 -14.18
N SER A 23 -2.94 6.63 -13.04
CA SER A 23 -3.04 7.25 -11.73
C SER A 23 -1.64 7.46 -11.13
N ASN A 24 -1.36 8.68 -10.69
CA ASN A 24 -0.17 8.97 -9.90
C ASN A 24 -0.47 8.74 -8.41
N VAL A 25 0.38 8.00 -7.71
CA VAL A 25 0.15 7.56 -6.33
C VAL A 25 1.26 8.08 -5.43
N PHE A 26 0.89 8.75 -4.35
CA PHE A 26 1.81 9.19 -3.30
C PHE A 26 1.53 8.39 -2.03
N VAL A 27 2.56 7.79 -1.44
CA VAL A 27 2.42 7.02 -0.19
C VAL A 27 3.20 7.69 0.93
N TYR A 28 2.47 8.20 1.92
CA TYR A 28 3.05 8.77 3.12
C TYR A 28 2.85 7.83 4.31
N MET A 29 3.96 7.49 4.98
CA MET A 29 3.96 6.69 6.20
C MET A 29 4.81 7.40 7.24
N THR A 30 4.30 7.50 8.47
CA THR A 30 5.00 8.08 9.61
C THR A 30 4.81 7.17 10.82
N GLY A 31 5.87 6.98 11.60
CA GLY A 31 5.88 6.10 12.76
C GLY A 31 7.29 5.89 13.29
N HIS A 32 7.39 5.17 14.40
CA HIS A 32 8.69 4.74 14.92
C HIS A 32 9.17 3.51 14.14
N GLY A 33 10.42 3.50 13.69
CA GLY A 33 10.99 2.39 12.93
C GLY A 33 12.37 1.99 13.43
N GLY A 34 12.85 0.87 12.91
CA GLY A 34 14.23 0.40 13.05
C GLY A 34 14.73 -0.12 11.70
N ASN A 35 15.73 -1.00 11.70
CA ASN A 35 16.26 -1.54 10.44
C ASN A 35 15.20 -2.40 9.74
N GLU A 36 14.77 -1.98 8.54
CA GLU A 36 13.80 -2.70 7.70
C GLU A 36 12.38 -2.89 8.27
N PHE A 37 11.97 -2.10 9.27
CA PHE A 37 10.59 -2.13 9.76
C PHE A 37 10.09 -0.76 10.23
N LEU A 38 8.77 -0.60 10.15
CA LEU A 38 8.00 0.49 10.75
C LEU A 38 6.99 -0.11 11.74
N LYS A 39 6.98 0.36 12.99
CA LYS A 39 5.98 -0.08 13.98
C LYS A 39 4.58 0.34 13.57
N PHE A 40 3.62 -0.56 13.76
CA PHE A 40 2.21 -0.36 13.45
C PHE A 40 1.34 -0.85 14.62
N GLN A 41 0.57 0.05 15.23
CA GLN A 41 -0.11 -0.24 16.51
C GLN A 41 0.88 -0.75 17.59
N ASP A 42 0.37 -1.21 18.73
CA ASP A 42 1.22 -1.52 19.89
C ASP A 42 2.11 -2.78 19.71
N ASN A 43 1.73 -3.72 18.84
CA ASN A 43 2.39 -5.02 18.72
C ASN A 43 2.62 -5.52 17.27
N GLU A 44 2.23 -4.78 16.24
CA GLU A 44 2.47 -5.17 14.85
C GLU A 44 3.61 -4.34 14.24
N GLU A 45 4.30 -4.91 13.27
CA GLU A 45 5.36 -4.24 12.52
C GLU A 45 5.08 -4.43 11.03
N ILE A 46 5.26 -3.37 10.25
CA ILE A 46 5.26 -3.43 8.80
C ILE A 46 6.70 -3.58 8.36
N SER A 47 7.03 -4.71 7.74
CA SER A 47 8.36 -4.92 7.19
C SER A 47 8.56 -4.16 5.88
N ALA A 48 9.80 -3.73 5.60
CA ALA A 48 10.18 -3.20 4.30
C ALA A 48 9.88 -4.20 3.17
N PHE A 49 10.00 -5.50 3.44
CA PHE A 49 9.67 -6.57 2.49
C PHE A 49 8.17 -6.60 2.17
N ASP A 50 7.29 -6.39 3.17
CA ASP A 50 5.83 -6.35 2.94
C ASP A 50 5.43 -5.17 2.05
N ILE A 51 6.06 -4.02 2.24
CA ILE A 51 5.82 -2.82 1.43
C ILE A 51 6.34 -3.04 0.01
N ALA A 52 7.54 -3.59 -0.14
CA ALA A 52 8.13 -3.88 -1.45
C ALA A 52 7.26 -4.85 -2.26
N ASP A 53 6.82 -5.96 -1.65
CA ASP A 53 5.91 -6.92 -2.29
C ASP A 53 4.57 -6.26 -2.68
N ALA A 54 4.02 -5.40 -1.82
CA ALA A 54 2.79 -4.68 -2.15
C ALA A 54 2.95 -3.76 -3.37
N PHE A 55 4.07 -3.04 -3.48
CA PHE A 55 4.36 -2.17 -4.62
C PHE A 55 4.68 -2.95 -5.90
N GLU A 56 5.39 -4.08 -5.78
CA GLU A 56 5.61 -4.99 -6.90
C GLU A 56 4.27 -5.51 -7.46
N GLN A 57 3.37 -5.94 -6.59
CA GLN A 57 2.03 -6.39 -7.01
C GLN A 57 1.20 -5.26 -7.62
N MET A 58 1.37 -4.00 -7.16
CA MET A 58 0.73 -2.86 -7.80
C MET A 58 1.27 -2.63 -9.21
N TRP A 59 2.59 -2.73 -9.40
CA TRP A 59 3.25 -2.60 -10.69
C TRP A 59 2.81 -3.68 -11.68
N GLN A 60 2.86 -4.95 -11.27
CA GLN A 60 2.43 -6.10 -12.09
C GLN A 60 0.97 -5.98 -12.56
N LYS A 61 0.11 -5.37 -11.72
CA LYS A 61 -1.31 -5.17 -12.02
C LYS A 61 -1.62 -3.82 -12.66
N LYS A 62 -0.60 -3.04 -13.02
CA LYS A 62 -0.72 -1.70 -13.60
C LYS A 62 -1.67 -0.79 -12.81
N ARG A 63 -1.45 -0.70 -11.49
CA ARG A 63 -2.30 0.09 -10.56
C ARG A 63 -1.81 1.52 -10.32
N TYR A 64 -0.75 1.95 -11.01
CA TYR A 64 -0.26 3.32 -11.01
C TYR A 64 0.54 3.59 -12.30
N ASN A 65 0.67 4.87 -12.66
CA ASN A 65 1.61 5.40 -13.64
C ASN A 65 2.95 5.71 -12.96
N GLU A 66 2.93 6.54 -11.92
CA GLU A 66 4.10 6.89 -11.10
C GLU A 66 3.79 6.71 -9.60
N LEU A 67 4.80 6.30 -8.83
CA LEU A 67 4.76 6.19 -7.37
C LEU A 67 5.77 7.19 -6.77
N PHE A 68 5.30 8.03 -5.85
CA PHE A 68 6.06 9.09 -5.18
C PHE A 68 6.16 8.86 -3.67
#